data_AF-A0A8S2WGM5-F1
#
_entry.id   AF-A0A8S2WGM5-F1
#
_cell.length_a   1.000
_cell.length_b   1.000
_cell.length_c   1.000
_cell.angle_alpha   90.00
_cell.angle_beta   90.00
_cell.angle_gamma   90.00
#
_symmetry.space_group_name_H-M   'P 1'
#
loop_
_entity.id
_entity.type
_entity.pdbx_description
1 polymer ?
#
loop_
_entity_poly.entity_id
_entity_poly.type
_entity_poly.pdbx_seq_one_letter_code
_entity_poly.pdbx_strand_id
1 'polypeptide(L)' 'QVQHPTASLIARAATAQDDITGDGTTSIVLIIGELLKQADLYISEGLHPRIV' A
#
# COMPACT_ATOMS: atom_id res chain seq x y z
N GLN A 1 9.66 2.61 15.79
CA GLN A 1 8.73 3.49 15.05
C GLN A 1 9.12 3.49 13.58
N VAL A 2 8.14 3.40 12.68
CA VAL A 2 8.39 3.45 11.23
C VAL A 2 8.77 4.87 10.85
N GLN A 3 9.98 5.06 10.30
CA GLN A 3 10.50 6.40 9.98
C GLN A 3 9.97 6.95 8.65
N HIS A 4 9.65 6.06 7.71
CA HIS A 4 9.16 6.48 6.40
C HIS A 4 7.66 6.79 6.47
N PRO A 5 7.21 7.99 6.08
CA PRO A 5 5.81 8.40 6.22
C PRO A 5 4.86 7.47 5.46
N THR A 6 5.22 7.03 4.24
CA THR A 6 4.41 6.06 3.47
C THR A 6 4.31 4.72 4.17
N ALA A 7 5.39 4.22 4.78
CA ALA A 7 5.35 2.94 5.48
C ALA A 7 4.55 3.06 6.79
N SER A 8 4.52 4.24 7.41
CA SER A 8 3.64 4.51 8.55
C SER A 8 2.16 4.47 8.14
N LEU A 9 1.80 4.98 6.96
CA LEU A 9 0.44 4.88 6.43
C LEU A 9 0.05 3.43 6.14
N ILE A 10 0.95 2.63 5.55
CA ILE A 10 0.72 1.20 5.30
C ILE A 10 0.55 0.44 6.62
N ALA A 11 1.38 0.73 7.63
CA ALA A 11 1.26 0.13 8.95
C ALA A 11 -0.09 0.45 9.61
N ARG A 12 -0.59 1.69 9.47
CA ARG A 12 -1.92 2.07 9.96
C ARG A 12 -3.05 1.31 9.25
N ALA A 13 -2.93 1.06 7.95
CA ALA A 13 -3.90 0.26 7.21
C ALA A 13 -3.91 -1.20 7.69
N ALA A 14 -2.74 -1.78 7.96
CA ALA A 14 -2.64 -3.11 8.54
C ALA A 14 -3.24 -3.18 9.96
N THR A 15 -3.00 -2.19 10.82
CA THR A 15 -3.63 -2.11 12.15
C THR A 15 -5.15 -2.00 12.05
N ALA A 16 -5.68 -1.18 11.14
CA ALA A 16 -7.12 -1.09 10.95
C ALA A 16 -7.74 -2.43 10.47
N GLN A 17 -7.01 -3.20 9.66
CA GLN A 17 -7.46 -4.52 9.21
C GLN A 17 -7.49 -5.53 10.38
N ASP A 18 -6.48 -5.48 11.24
CA ASP A 18 -6.40 -6.27 12.48
C ASP A 18 -7.56 -5.94 13.42
N ASP A 19 -7.85 -4.65 13.63
CA ASP A 19 -8.92 -4.19 14.52
C ASP A 19 -10.32 -4.64 14.07
N ILE A 20 -10.55 -4.76 12.76
CA ILE A 20 -11.86 -5.10 12.19
C ILE A 20 -12.02 -6.62 12.03
N THR A 21 -11.01 -7.29 11.48
CA THR A 21 -11.13 -8.69 11.01
C THR A 21 -10.21 -9.64 11.77
N GLY A 22 -9.12 -9.13 12.38
CA GLY A 22 -8.12 -9.93 13.08
C GLY A 22 -7.27 -10.83 12.19
N ASP A 23 -7.39 -10.72 10.87
CA ASP A 23 -6.65 -11.50 9.88
C ASP A 23 -6.48 -10.68 8.58
N GLY A 24 -5.56 -11.10 7.72
CA GLY A 24 -5.28 -10.45 6.43
C GLY A 24 -4.38 -9.22 6.53
N THR A 25 -3.76 -8.98 7.69
CA THR A 25 -2.79 -7.89 7.91
C THR A 25 -1.57 -8.01 6.99
N THR A 26 -1.10 -9.23 6.74
CA THR A 26 -0.02 -9.49 5.77
C THR A 26 -0.50 -9.30 4.33
N SER A 27 -1.70 -9.80 4.02
CA SER A 27 -2.28 -9.73 2.68
C SER A 27 -2.47 -8.28 2.24
N ILE A 28 -2.96 -7.40 3.13
CA ILE A 28 -3.17 -5.99 2.79
C ILE A 28 -1.85 -5.27 2.52
N VAL A 29 -0.78 -5.57 3.28
CA VAL A 29 0.55 -5.00 3.03
C VAL A 29 1.10 -5.45 1.68
N LEU A 30 0.97 -6.74 1.35
CA LEU A 30 1.40 -7.28 0.07
C LEU A 30 0.63 -6.68 -1.11
N ILE A 31 -0.69 -6.53 -0.99
CA ILE A 31 -1.54 -5.93 -2.02
C ILE A 31 -1.14 -4.46 -2.25
N ILE A 32 -0.95 -3.67 -1.19
CA ILE A 32 -0.53 -2.27 -1.33
C ILE A 32 0.84 -2.19 -2.02
N GLY A 33 1.78 -3.06 -1.64
CA GLY A 33 3.10 -3.12 -2.27
C GLY A 33 3.03 -3.42 -3.77
N GLU A 34 2.21 -4.40 -4.17
CA GLU A 34 2.05 -4.75 -5.58
C GLU A 34 1.33 -3.65 -6.38
N LEU A 35 0.28 -3.03 -5.81
CA LEU A 35 -0.41 -1.92 -6.47
C LEU A 35 0.53 -0.73 -6.72
N LEU A 36 1.38 -0.38 -5.75
CA LEU A 36 2.36 0.70 -5.92
C LEU A 36 3.40 0.35 -6.98
N LYS A 37 3.83 -0.91 -7.06
CA LYS A 37 4.76 -1.37 -8.08
C LYS A 37 4.14 -1.34 -9.49
N GLN A 38 2.88 -1.75 -9.63
CA GLN A 38 2.18 -1.65 -10.92
C GLN A 38 1.93 -0.18 -11.31
N ALA A 39 1.59 0.67 -10.35
CA ALA A 39 1.45 2.10 -10.58
C ALA A 39 2.76 2.73 -11.06
N ASP A 40 3.90 2.36 -10.47
CA ASP A 40 5.22 2.83 -10.89
C ASP A 40 5.55 2.41 -12.33
N LEU A 41 5.19 1.19 -12.73
CA LEU A 41 5.32 0.73 -14.12
C LEU A 41 4.52 1.62 -15.08
N TYR A 42 3.24 1.86 -14.81
CA TYR A 42 2.42 2.72 -15.68
C TYR A 42 2.90 4.17 -15.74
N ILE A 43 3.37 4.70 -14.61
CA ILE A 43 3.95 6.05 -14.56
C ILE A 43 5.24 6.10 -15.39
N SER A 44 6.07 5.05 -15.34
CA SER A 44 7.30 4.94 -16.13
C SER A 44 7.03 4.87 -17.64
N GLU A 45 5.87 4.33 -18.04
CA GLU A 45 5.39 4.31 -19.43
C GLU A 45 4.78 5.66 -19.88
N GLY A 46 4.74 6.65 -19.00
CA GLY A 46 4.25 8.01 -19.28
C GLY A 46 2.77 8.24 -18.96
N LEU A 47 2.11 7.30 -18.29
CA LEU A 47 0.72 7.49 -17.85
C LEU A 47 0.66 8.49 -16.68
N HIS A 48 -0.25 9.46 -16.79
CA HIS A 48 -0.42 10.45 -15.73
C HIS A 48 -0.99 9.78 -14.46
N PRO A 49 -0.37 9.93 -13.27
CA PRO A 49 -0.76 9.23 -12.04
C PRO A 49 -2.23 9.37 -11.62
N ARG A 50 -2.91 10.44 -12.05
CA ARG A 50 -4.34 10.67 -11.81
C ARG A 50 -5.25 9.59 -12.41
N ILE A 51 -4.77 8.88 -13.44
CA ILE A 51 -5.55 7.87 -14.17
C ILE A 51 -5.41 6.49 -13.52
N VAL A 52 -4.33 6.26 -12.75
CA VAL A 52 -4.01 5.00 -12.07
C VAL A 52 -4.79 4.86 -10.76
#